data_AF-A0A7H0LPK0-F1
#
_entry.id   AF-A0A7H0LPK0-F1
#
_cell.length_a   1.000
_cell.length_b   1.000
_cell.length_c   1.000
_cell.angle_alpha   90.00
_cell.angle_beta   90.00
_cell.angle_gamma   90.00
#
_symmetry.space_group_name_H-M   'P 1'
#
loop_
_entity.id
_entity.type
_entity.pdbx_description
1 polymer ?
#
loop_
_entity_poly.entity_id
_entity_poly.type
_entity_poly.pdbx_seq_one_letter_code
_entity_poly.pdbx_strand_id
1 'polypeptide(L)'
;MTDTPTGYPRARGWFAALGLILILAGAWLAASIQTSGGISVRDIRFAGTNGTTMSALLYVPRAATAATPAPGILAVHGYINSRETQDGFAIEFARRGYVVLALDQTGHGYSGGKAFSNGFGGPDGLAYLRSLPMVDKEQIGLEGHSMGGWTVLAAAAAMPDAYRSIVLEGSSTGAPYAKDGSPAWPRNLALVYSLYDEFSGLMWDSPRAMDLAGSAKLQRVFGSGGAVEPGKLYGSVDAGTARVLYQPATTHPGDHISSAAIGHATDWFARTLKGGTPLPASDQLWYWKEIGTGIGLVGFVLLILGTFDLLLRNTPFRVLQAAAIPAVAERDARWRRGMWLTTLVPVLLFFPVFIAIFLLVPATVVLPQTVTTQVALWALLCAGAGILLRRFGPVPVPTPASPWLAAIGLALATVAVGYLVVFLVDRLFITDLRLWILAVKWPSAWQWNIASIYLVPITIAYLVTLRGVHGLMVQGDSAGRQYRTAMTAMAGAFAGVFALVYAGFFVTGTLITGFDPLSTVIALQFVAILPVIAIIATFAWRRTGSHRAGALIVGLLVTLYVCAGTATQG
;
A
#
# COMPACT_ATOMS: atom_id res chain seq x y z
N MET A 1 -2.94 46.75 -1.76
CA MET A 1 -3.10 45.84 -2.92
C MET A 1 -1.76 45.78 -3.62
N THR A 2 -1.01 44.69 -3.48
CA THR A 2 0.31 44.55 -4.11
C THR A 2 0.12 44.03 -5.52
N ASP A 3 0.64 44.76 -6.52
CA ASP A 3 0.66 44.36 -7.92
C ASP A 3 1.13 42.91 -8.05
N THR A 4 0.25 42.05 -8.53
CA THR A 4 0.61 40.66 -8.79
C THR A 4 1.44 40.65 -10.07
N PRO A 5 2.69 40.15 -10.07
CA PRO A 5 3.52 40.18 -11.26
C PRO A 5 2.79 39.54 -12.45
N THR A 6 2.88 40.16 -13.63
CA THR A 6 2.32 39.60 -14.87
C THR A 6 2.78 38.17 -15.06
N GLY A 7 1.84 37.23 -15.19
CA GLY A 7 2.11 35.79 -15.33
C GLY A 7 2.12 35.00 -14.01
N TYR A 8 1.96 35.64 -12.85
CA TYR A 8 1.86 34.92 -11.56
C TYR A 8 0.55 34.11 -11.46
N PRO A 9 0.57 32.86 -10.94
CA PRO A 9 -0.64 32.05 -10.85
C PRO A 9 -1.74 32.66 -9.96
N ARG A 10 -2.99 32.56 -10.43
CA ARG A 10 -4.18 32.88 -9.63
C ARG A 10 -4.22 32.06 -8.34
N ALA A 11 -4.81 32.66 -7.30
CA ALA A 11 -5.05 31.99 -6.03
C ALA A 11 -5.88 30.72 -6.22
N ARG A 12 -5.44 29.65 -5.55
CA ARG A 12 -6.07 28.33 -5.51
C ARG A 12 -6.27 27.88 -4.07
N GLY A 13 -6.34 28.80 -3.11
CA GLY A 13 -6.61 28.49 -1.71
C GLY A 13 -7.92 27.73 -1.48
N TRP A 14 -8.90 27.84 -2.39
CA TRP A 14 -10.12 27.03 -2.36
C TRP A 14 -9.88 25.52 -2.50
N PHE A 15 -8.72 25.10 -3.05
CA PHE A 15 -8.30 23.69 -3.04
C PHE A 15 -8.19 23.14 -1.61
N ALA A 16 -7.85 23.96 -0.62
CA ALA A 16 -7.75 23.50 0.77
C ALA A 16 -9.14 23.15 1.31
N ALA A 17 -10.13 24.01 1.05
CA ALA A 17 -11.52 23.77 1.45
C ALA A 17 -12.11 22.55 0.72
N LEU A 18 -11.95 22.46 -0.61
CA LEU A 18 -12.40 21.29 -1.36
C LEU A 18 -11.69 20.01 -0.88
N GLY A 19 -10.37 20.07 -0.68
CA GLY A 19 -9.59 18.94 -0.18
C GLY A 19 -10.11 18.44 1.16
N LEU A 20 -10.37 19.34 2.11
CA LEU A 20 -10.96 19.00 3.40
C LEU A 20 -12.36 18.40 3.25
N ILE A 21 -13.22 18.96 2.40
CA ILE A 21 -14.56 18.41 2.13
C ILE A 21 -14.47 16.99 1.60
N LEU A 22 -13.60 16.72 0.62
CA LEU A 22 -13.43 15.38 0.05
C LEU A 22 -12.86 14.40 1.07
N ILE A 23 -11.90 14.81 1.90
CA ILE A 23 -11.36 13.96 2.97
C ILE A 23 -12.45 13.59 3.96
N LEU A 24 -13.20 14.57 4.47
CA LEU A 24 -14.24 14.32 5.47
C LEU A 24 -15.41 13.52 4.90
N ALA A 25 -15.85 13.82 3.68
CA ALA A 25 -16.91 13.05 3.02
C ALA A 25 -16.48 11.62 2.71
N GLY A 26 -15.24 11.43 2.24
CA GLY A 26 -14.65 10.12 1.97
C GLY A 26 -14.48 9.29 3.24
N ALA A 27 -13.94 9.89 4.30
CA ALA A 27 -13.79 9.24 5.61
C ALA A 27 -15.14 8.89 6.25
N TRP A 28 -16.13 9.76 6.12
CA TRP A 28 -17.49 9.48 6.58
C TRP A 28 -18.13 8.33 5.80
N LEU A 29 -17.97 8.28 4.48
CA LEU A 29 -18.45 7.16 3.66
C LEU A 29 -17.76 5.85 4.10
N ALA A 30 -16.43 5.86 4.23
CA ALA A 30 -15.66 4.71 4.68
C ALA A 30 -16.14 4.20 6.06
N ALA A 31 -16.29 5.10 7.03
CA ALA A 31 -16.79 4.78 8.36
C ALA A 31 -18.23 4.23 8.34
N SER A 32 -19.08 4.78 7.49
CA SER A 32 -20.48 4.33 7.35
C SER A 32 -20.57 2.92 6.77
N ILE A 33 -19.67 2.56 5.84
CA ILE A 33 -19.63 1.22 5.25
C ILE A 33 -19.09 0.20 6.25
N GLN A 34 -17.98 0.48 6.92
CA GLN A 34 -17.38 -0.48 7.87
C GLN A 34 -18.23 -0.71 9.14
N THR A 35 -19.14 0.21 9.46
CA THR A 35 -20.09 0.08 10.58
C THR A 35 -21.52 -0.32 10.16
N SER A 36 -21.71 -0.63 8.87
CA SER A 36 -23.01 -1.03 8.33
C SER A 36 -23.60 -2.23 9.07
N GLY A 37 -24.92 -2.25 9.28
CA GLY A 37 -25.58 -3.30 10.07
C GLY A 37 -25.34 -3.21 11.58
N GLY A 38 -24.82 -2.07 12.08
CA GLY A 38 -24.56 -1.86 13.51
C GLY A 38 -23.28 -2.56 14.00
N ILE A 39 -22.36 -2.85 13.09
CA ILE A 39 -21.03 -3.38 13.42
C ILE A 39 -20.24 -2.30 14.14
N SER A 40 -19.66 -2.64 15.29
CA SER A 40 -18.68 -1.76 15.96
C SER A 40 -17.28 -2.09 15.45
N VAL A 41 -16.50 -1.08 15.10
CA VAL A 41 -15.07 -1.20 14.76
C VAL A 41 -14.25 -0.55 15.86
N ARG A 42 -13.25 -1.25 16.38
CA ARG A 42 -12.39 -0.76 17.45
C ARG A 42 -10.93 -0.95 17.11
N ASP A 43 -10.15 0.11 17.33
CA ASP A 43 -8.71 0.02 17.35
C ASP A 43 -8.24 -0.55 18.70
N ILE A 44 -7.57 -1.71 18.69
CA ILE A 44 -7.16 -2.41 19.91
C ILE A 44 -5.65 -2.67 19.96
N ARG A 45 -5.11 -2.60 21.18
CA ARG A 45 -3.72 -2.98 21.50
C ARG A 45 -3.74 -4.09 22.54
N PHE A 46 -2.91 -5.10 22.36
CA PHE A 46 -2.77 -6.20 23.32
C PHE A 46 -1.32 -6.67 23.40
N ALA A 47 -0.96 -7.29 24.53
CA ALA A 47 0.37 -7.87 24.70
C ALA A 47 0.43 -9.22 24.00
N GLY A 48 1.36 -9.36 23.07
CA GLY A 48 1.76 -10.63 22.47
C GLY A 48 2.97 -11.22 23.18
N THR A 49 3.64 -12.14 22.49
CA THR A 49 4.81 -12.85 22.98
C THR A 49 5.93 -11.87 23.42
N ASN A 50 6.52 -12.15 24.59
CA ASN A 50 7.55 -11.31 25.23
C ASN A 50 7.13 -9.86 25.52
N GLY A 51 5.84 -9.59 25.67
CA GLY A 51 5.32 -8.24 25.91
C GLY A 51 5.31 -7.34 24.67
N THR A 52 5.50 -7.93 23.48
CA THR A 52 5.41 -7.20 22.21
C THR A 52 4.01 -6.63 22.06
N THR A 53 3.87 -5.31 21.91
CA THR A 53 2.57 -4.70 21.65
C THR A 53 2.07 -5.10 20.26
N MET A 54 0.95 -5.80 20.20
CA MET A 54 0.25 -6.15 18.96
C MET A 54 -0.92 -5.19 18.72
N SER A 55 -1.23 -4.96 17.45
CA SER A 55 -2.28 -4.05 16.98
C SER A 55 -3.27 -4.78 16.08
N ALA A 56 -4.56 -4.48 16.24
CA ALA A 56 -5.59 -4.99 15.33
C ALA A 56 -6.78 -4.03 15.23
N LEU A 57 -7.55 -4.15 14.17
CA LEU A 57 -8.93 -3.66 14.11
C LEU A 57 -9.86 -4.81 14.50
N LEU A 58 -10.74 -4.57 15.46
CA LEU A 58 -11.73 -5.53 15.93
C LEU A 58 -13.11 -5.12 15.44
N TYR A 59 -13.68 -5.92 14.55
CA TYR A 59 -15.03 -5.78 14.03
C TYR A 59 -15.97 -6.69 14.82
N VAL A 60 -17.01 -6.12 15.42
CA VAL A 60 -17.96 -6.87 16.26
C VAL A 60 -19.38 -6.61 15.77
N PRO A 61 -20.07 -7.62 15.22
CA PRO A 61 -21.48 -7.52 14.87
C PRO A 61 -22.32 -7.21 16.10
N ARG A 62 -23.41 -6.44 15.93
CA ARG A 62 -24.29 -6.03 17.03
C ARG A 62 -24.81 -7.19 17.90
N ALA A 63 -25.06 -8.34 17.29
CA ALA A 63 -25.58 -9.52 17.97
C ALA A 63 -24.53 -10.31 18.78
N ALA A 64 -23.23 -10.06 18.56
CA ALA A 64 -22.16 -10.77 19.23
C ALA A 64 -21.94 -10.20 20.64
N THR A 65 -22.35 -10.96 21.65
CA THR A 65 -22.18 -10.59 23.07
C THR A 65 -21.67 -11.79 23.88
N ALA A 66 -21.32 -11.58 25.15
CA ALA A 66 -20.95 -12.70 26.03
C ALA A 66 -22.10 -13.71 26.21
N ALA A 67 -23.37 -13.27 26.15
CA ALA A 67 -24.54 -14.13 26.26
C ALA A 67 -24.91 -14.81 24.92
N THR A 68 -24.50 -14.20 23.81
CA THR A 68 -24.72 -14.69 22.44
C THR A 68 -23.39 -14.65 21.67
N PRO A 69 -22.43 -15.54 21.97
CA PRO A 69 -21.16 -15.56 21.28
C PRO A 69 -21.34 -15.87 19.79
N ALA A 70 -20.51 -15.26 18.95
CA ALA A 70 -20.55 -15.40 17.50
C ALA A 70 -19.24 -16.03 16.98
N PRO A 71 -19.25 -16.69 15.80
CA PRO A 71 -18.03 -17.24 15.22
C PRO A 71 -16.96 -16.16 15.00
N GLY A 72 -15.69 -16.52 15.18
CA GLY A 72 -14.57 -15.59 15.08
C GLY A 72 -13.72 -15.83 13.83
N ILE A 73 -13.16 -14.77 13.25
CA ILE A 73 -12.18 -14.85 12.16
C ILE A 73 -10.93 -14.04 12.52
N LEU A 74 -9.75 -14.66 12.46
CA LEU A 74 -8.48 -13.93 12.40
C LEU A 74 -8.15 -13.66 10.94
N ALA A 75 -8.09 -12.38 10.55
CA ALA A 75 -7.78 -11.94 9.18
C ALA A 75 -6.43 -11.23 9.16
N VAL A 76 -5.53 -11.59 8.24
CA VAL A 76 -4.14 -11.11 8.29
C VAL A 76 -3.64 -10.68 6.91
N HIS A 77 -3.10 -9.45 6.83
CA HIS A 77 -2.60 -8.85 5.59
C HIS A 77 -1.28 -9.51 5.09
N GLY A 78 -0.88 -9.21 3.85
CA GLY A 78 0.40 -9.65 3.27
C GLY A 78 1.63 -8.85 3.73
N TYR A 79 2.81 -9.17 3.19
CA TYR A 79 4.03 -8.40 3.47
C TYR A 79 3.87 -6.93 3.05
N ILE A 80 4.57 -6.01 3.72
CA ILE A 80 4.56 -4.55 3.47
C ILE A 80 3.17 -3.90 3.44
N ASN A 81 2.20 -4.50 4.12
CA ASN A 81 0.85 -3.96 4.29
C ASN A 81 0.57 -3.62 5.76
N SER A 82 -0.68 -3.27 6.04
CA SER A 82 -1.23 -3.09 7.39
C SER A 82 -2.64 -3.66 7.46
N ARG A 83 -3.18 -3.78 8.67
CA ARG A 83 -4.53 -4.30 8.97
C ARG A 83 -5.64 -3.71 8.10
N GLU A 84 -5.56 -2.44 7.72
CA GLU A 84 -6.58 -1.79 6.88
C GLU A 84 -6.57 -2.31 5.43
N THR A 85 -5.53 -3.05 5.00
CA THR A 85 -5.53 -3.72 3.69
C THR A 85 -6.51 -4.89 3.68
N GLN A 86 -6.82 -5.45 4.85
CA GLN A 86 -7.81 -6.52 5.01
C GLN A 86 -9.26 -6.01 5.15
N ASP A 87 -9.52 -4.71 4.95
CA ASP A 87 -10.86 -4.13 5.16
C ASP A 87 -11.94 -4.80 4.28
N GLY A 88 -11.60 -5.16 3.04
CA GLY A 88 -12.51 -5.87 2.13
C GLY A 88 -13.07 -7.15 2.74
N PHE A 89 -12.16 -8.01 3.20
CA PHE A 89 -12.51 -9.26 3.87
C PHE A 89 -13.18 -9.01 5.23
N ALA A 90 -12.61 -8.13 6.06
CA ALA A 90 -13.09 -7.90 7.41
C ALA A 90 -14.52 -7.33 7.46
N ILE A 91 -14.84 -6.39 6.56
CA ILE A 91 -16.18 -5.83 6.44
C ILE A 91 -17.18 -6.92 6.05
N GLU A 92 -16.86 -7.73 5.04
CA GLU A 92 -17.80 -8.75 4.53
C GLU A 92 -17.99 -9.93 5.48
N PHE A 93 -16.96 -10.31 6.22
CA PHE A 93 -17.07 -11.25 7.32
C PHE A 93 -17.93 -10.67 8.45
N ALA A 94 -17.67 -9.44 8.90
CA ALA A 94 -18.45 -8.85 9.99
C ALA A 94 -19.94 -8.68 9.63
N ARG A 95 -20.25 -8.32 8.38
CA ARG A 95 -21.64 -8.28 7.86
C ARG A 95 -22.33 -9.64 7.89
N ARG A 96 -21.57 -10.73 7.77
CA ARG A 96 -22.03 -12.13 7.88
C ARG A 96 -22.00 -12.65 9.32
N GLY A 97 -21.93 -11.76 10.31
CA GLY A 97 -22.08 -12.13 11.72
C GLY A 97 -20.82 -12.70 12.37
N TYR A 98 -19.65 -12.60 11.72
CA TYR A 98 -18.39 -13.01 12.32
C TYR A 98 -17.76 -11.89 13.15
N VAL A 99 -17.19 -12.20 14.32
CA VAL A 99 -16.28 -11.30 15.02
C VAL A 99 -14.92 -11.38 14.34
N VAL A 100 -14.43 -10.27 13.79
CA VAL A 100 -13.20 -10.27 12.98
C VAL A 100 -12.09 -9.51 13.69
N LEU A 101 -10.94 -10.15 13.83
CA LEU A 101 -9.70 -9.54 14.27
C LEU A 101 -8.78 -9.36 13.06
N ALA A 102 -8.74 -8.15 12.49
CA ALA A 102 -7.81 -7.79 11.42
C ALA A 102 -6.47 -7.35 12.02
N LEU A 103 -5.48 -8.24 11.97
CA LEU A 103 -4.22 -8.11 12.72
C LEU A 103 -3.13 -7.39 11.90
N ASP A 104 -2.42 -6.46 12.53
CA ASP A 104 -1.09 -6.03 12.06
C ASP A 104 -0.06 -7.10 12.46
N GLN A 105 0.66 -7.66 11.48
CA GLN A 105 1.76 -8.60 11.74
C GLN A 105 2.88 -7.96 12.57
N THR A 106 3.73 -8.77 13.21
CA THR A 106 4.94 -8.26 13.87
C THR A 106 5.76 -7.38 12.92
N GLY A 107 6.25 -6.24 13.41
CA GLY A 107 6.99 -5.25 12.61
C GLY A 107 6.18 -4.52 11.53
N HIS A 108 4.85 -4.65 11.50
CA HIS A 108 3.97 -3.96 10.54
C HIS A 108 2.95 -3.06 11.25
N GLY A 109 2.46 -2.05 10.53
CA GLY A 109 1.42 -1.15 11.02
C GLY A 109 1.75 -0.57 12.40
N TYR A 110 0.88 -0.81 13.38
CA TYR A 110 1.11 -0.39 14.77
C TYR A 110 1.59 -1.52 15.70
N SER A 111 1.80 -2.73 15.18
CA SER A 111 2.42 -3.82 15.93
C SER A 111 3.92 -3.58 16.08
N GLY A 112 4.44 -3.92 17.26
CA GLY A 112 5.85 -3.90 17.57
C GLY A 112 6.58 -5.16 17.09
N GLY A 113 7.79 -5.35 17.60
CA GLY A 113 8.64 -6.49 17.25
C GLY A 113 9.25 -6.35 15.85
N LYS A 114 10.06 -7.35 15.49
CA LYS A 114 10.66 -7.47 14.16
C LYS A 114 9.73 -8.26 13.26
N ALA A 115 9.64 -7.91 11.99
CA ALA A 115 8.97 -8.74 10.99
C ALA A 115 9.53 -10.18 11.05
N PHE A 116 8.69 -11.15 10.71
CA PHE A 116 9.00 -12.59 10.77
C PHE A 116 9.13 -13.18 12.19
N SER A 117 9.16 -12.37 13.26
CA SER A 117 9.25 -12.88 14.63
C SER A 117 7.91 -13.49 15.11
N ASN A 118 8.00 -14.45 16.03
CA ASN A 118 6.86 -15.06 16.75
C ASN A 118 5.74 -15.57 15.84
N GLY A 119 6.09 -16.27 14.75
CA GLY A 119 5.10 -16.73 13.76
C GLY A 119 4.31 -15.57 13.15
N PHE A 120 5.00 -14.45 12.90
CA PHE A 120 4.47 -13.20 12.36
C PHE A 120 3.42 -12.52 13.27
N GLY A 121 3.26 -12.99 14.52
CA GLY A 121 2.19 -12.56 15.43
C GLY A 121 0.89 -13.37 15.30
N GLY A 122 0.84 -14.37 14.42
CA GLY A 122 -0.34 -15.21 14.21
C GLY A 122 -0.82 -15.93 15.47
N PRO A 123 0.06 -16.65 16.20
CA PRO A 123 -0.32 -17.28 17.46
C PRO A 123 -0.86 -16.29 18.51
N ASP A 124 -0.24 -15.11 18.63
CA ASP A 124 -0.69 -14.06 19.55
C ASP A 124 -2.09 -13.54 19.18
N GLY A 125 -2.32 -13.29 17.87
CA GLY A 125 -3.61 -12.85 17.36
C GLY A 125 -4.73 -13.88 17.59
N LEU A 126 -4.46 -15.16 17.32
CA LEU A 126 -5.45 -16.23 17.54
C LEU A 126 -5.75 -16.42 19.04
N ALA A 127 -4.73 -16.35 19.90
CA ALA A 127 -4.92 -16.41 21.35
C ALA A 127 -5.78 -15.24 21.85
N TYR A 128 -5.50 -14.02 21.37
CA TYR A 128 -6.29 -12.84 21.71
C TYR A 128 -7.75 -12.95 21.24
N LEU A 129 -7.99 -13.31 19.97
CA LEU A 129 -9.35 -13.50 19.43
C LEU A 129 -10.16 -14.46 20.30
N ARG A 130 -9.58 -15.59 20.70
CA ARG A 130 -10.22 -16.60 21.55
C ARG A 130 -10.44 -16.16 22.99
N SER A 131 -9.74 -15.12 23.45
CA SER A 131 -9.93 -14.57 24.80
C SER A 131 -11.19 -13.71 24.92
N LEU A 132 -11.73 -13.24 23.79
CA LEU A 132 -12.86 -12.34 23.76
C LEU A 132 -14.17 -13.08 24.14
N PRO A 133 -14.96 -12.55 25.09
CA PRO A 133 -16.14 -13.25 25.61
C PRO A 133 -17.26 -13.38 24.58
N MET A 134 -17.32 -12.50 23.58
CA MET A 134 -18.31 -12.54 22.49
C MET A 134 -17.93 -13.47 21.33
N VAL A 135 -16.82 -14.22 21.44
CA VAL A 135 -16.35 -15.14 20.41
C VAL A 135 -16.67 -16.57 20.80
N ASP A 136 -17.33 -17.29 19.89
CA ASP A 136 -17.50 -18.73 19.97
C ASP A 136 -16.16 -19.42 19.64
N LYS A 137 -15.57 -20.01 20.68
CA LYS A 137 -14.25 -20.65 20.62
C LYS A 137 -14.25 -21.95 19.81
N GLU A 138 -15.42 -22.53 19.54
CA GLU A 138 -15.52 -23.73 18.71
C GLU A 138 -15.66 -23.39 17.22
N GLN A 139 -16.00 -22.14 16.90
CA GLN A 139 -16.28 -21.67 15.54
C GLN A 139 -15.29 -20.58 15.11
N ILE A 140 -14.01 -20.95 15.01
CA ILE A 140 -12.94 -20.04 14.58
C ILE A 140 -12.46 -20.35 13.16
N GLY A 141 -12.50 -19.34 12.29
CA GLY A 141 -11.87 -19.30 10.98
C GLY A 141 -10.56 -18.52 11.00
N LEU A 142 -9.69 -18.83 10.04
CA LEU A 142 -8.43 -18.12 9.83
C LEU A 142 -8.34 -17.70 8.35
N GLU A 143 -8.09 -16.43 8.08
CA GLU A 143 -7.86 -15.91 6.73
C GLU A 143 -6.51 -15.21 6.70
N GLY A 144 -5.76 -15.41 5.63
CA GLY A 144 -4.54 -14.67 5.42
C GLY A 144 -4.17 -14.53 3.96
N HIS A 145 -3.85 -13.30 3.58
CA HIS A 145 -3.35 -12.94 2.26
C HIS A 145 -1.83 -13.02 2.20
N SER A 146 -1.27 -13.67 1.17
CA SER A 146 0.18 -13.70 0.94
C SER A 146 0.96 -14.17 2.17
N MET A 147 1.87 -13.35 2.72
CA MET A 147 2.55 -13.62 4.00
C MET A 147 1.60 -13.79 5.19
N GLY A 148 0.43 -13.15 5.16
CA GLY A 148 -0.65 -13.35 6.12
C GLY A 148 -1.16 -14.80 6.14
N GLY A 149 -1.13 -15.49 5.00
CA GLY A 149 -1.43 -16.92 4.93
C GLY A 149 -0.43 -17.76 5.74
N TRP A 150 0.87 -17.45 5.65
CA TRP A 150 1.87 -18.09 6.52
C TRP A 150 1.70 -17.71 7.99
N THR A 151 1.22 -16.49 8.28
CA THR A 151 0.88 -16.06 9.64
C THR A 151 -0.24 -16.91 10.25
N VAL A 152 -1.34 -17.12 9.52
CA VAL A 152 -2.42 -17.96 10.02
C VAL A 152 -2.08 -19.44 10.04
N LEU A 153 -1.20 -19.91 9.15
CA LEU A 153 -0.65 -21.27 9.21
C LEU A 153 0.25 -21.46 10.44
N ALA A 154 1.02 -20.45 10.84
CA ALA A 154 1.80 -20.48 12.07
C ALA A 154 0.87 -20.54 13.31
N ALA A 155 -0.23 -19.78 13.31
CA ALA A 155 -1.26 -19.87 14.35
C ALA A 155 -1.89 -21.28 14.40
N ALA A 156 -2.27 -21.82 13.24
CA ALA A 156 -2.83 -23.16 13.10
C ALA A 156 -1.89 -24.28 13.54
N ALA A 157 -0.58 -24.11 13.32
CA ALA A 157 0.44 -25.06 13.77
C ALA A 157 0.67 -24.99 15.28
N ALA A 158 0.70 -23.77 15.85
CA ALA A 158 0.89 -23.55 17.28
C ALA A 158 -0.33 -23.99 18.11
N MET A 159 -1.54 -23.87 17.57
CA MET A 159 -2.79 -24.17 18.25
C MET A 159 -3.73 -25.01 17.35
N PRO A 160 -3.42 -26.31 17.14
CA PRO A 160 -4.09 -27.16 16.13
C PRO A 160 -5.58 -27.42 16.39
N ASP A 161 -6.03 -27.25 17.63
CA ASP A 161 -7.43 -27.45 18.03
C ASP A 161 -8.19 -26.14 18.25
N ALA A 162 -7.55 -25.00 18.00
CA ALA A 162 -8.10 -23.66 18.25
C ALA A 162 -8.82 -23.03 17.04
N TYR A 163 -8.86 -23.73 15.90
CA TYR A 163 -9.53 -23.31 14.68
C TYR A 163 -10.23 -24.48 13.98
N ARG A 164 -11.16 -24.18 13.07
CA ARG A 164 -11.98 -25.14 12.30
C ARG A 164 -11.81 -25.03 10.81
N SER A 165 -11.44 -23.85 10.29
CA SER A 165 -11.29 -23.64 8.86
C SER A 165 -10.30 -22.52 8.55
N ILE A 166 -9.71 -22.59 7.36
CA ILE A 166 -8.73 -21.63 6.87
C ILE A 166 -9.01 -21.24 5.42
N VAL A 167 -8.74 -19.97 5.10
CA VAL A 167 -8.66 -19.43 3.75
C VAL A 167 -7.23 -18.93 3.55
N LEU A 168 -6.56 -19.43 2.52
CA LEU A 168 -5.31 -18.89 2.03
C LEU A 168 -5.59 -18.10 0.76
N GLU A 169 -5.41 -16.79 0.83
CA GLU A 169 -5.62 -15.86 -0.28
C GLU A 169 -4.26 -15.49 -0.88
N GLY A 170 -4.02 -15.81 -2.16
CA GLY A 170 -2.72 -15.58 -2.81
C GLY A 170 -1.53 -16.09 -1.99
N SER A 171 -1.66 -17.24 -1.31
CA SER A 171 -0.66 -17.77 -0.37
C SER A 171 -0.40 -19.26 -0.59
N SER A 172 0.43 -19.88 0.26
CA SER A 172 0.79 -21.30 0.16
C SER A 172 1.08 -21.98 1.48
N THR A 173 1.02 -23.30 1.46
CA THR A 173 1.66 -24.16 2.47
C THR A 173 3.10 -24.52 2.06
N GLY A 174 3.88 -25.03 3.01
CA GLY A 174 5.26 -25.46 2.79
C GLY A 174 6.26 -24.32 2.78
N ALA A 175 7.46 -24.60 2.27
CA ALA A 175 8.52 -23.61 2.14
C ALA A 175 8.02 -22.32 1.44
N PRO A 176 8.52 -21.13 1.85
CA PRO A 176 9.62 -20.94 2.81
C PRO A 176 9.22 -20.83 4.30
N TYR A 177 7.94 -20.58 4.62
CA TYR A 177 7.56 -20.15 5.98
C TYR A 177 6.41 -20.95 6.63
N ALA A 178 5.96 -22.04 6.03
CA ALA A 178 4.92 -22.89 6.60
C ALA A 178 5.32 -24.38 6.57
N LYS A 179 4.65 -25.17 7.40
CA LYS A 179 4.66 -26.64 7.28
C LYS A 179 4.08 -27.05 5.93
N ASP A 180 4.54 -28.18 5.39
CA ASP A 180 3.96 -28.75 4.16
C ASP A 180 2.47 -29.10 4.34
N GLY A 181 1.69 -28.72 3.34
CA GLY A 181 0.27 -29.05 3.28
C GLY A 181 0.04 -30.53 2.98
N SER A 182 -1.07 -31.05 3.47
CA SER A 182 -1.53 -32.41 3.22
C SER A 182 -3.06 -32.45 3.14
N PRO A 183 -3.64 -33.59 2.74
CA PRO A 183 -5.10 -33.74 2.75
C PRO A 183 -5.73 -33.55 4.13
N ALA A 184 -4.93 -33.67 5.19
CA ALA A 184 -5.37 -33.51 6.58
C ALA A 184 -4.91 -32.20 7.26
N TRP A 185 -3.97 -31.44 6.66
CA TRP A 185 -3.48 -30.19 7.26
C TRP A 185 -3.23 -29.09 6.22
N PRO A 186 -3.64 -27.84 6.48
CA PRO A 186 -4.41 -27.35 7.65
C PRO A 186 -5.87 -27.82 7.68
N ARG A 187 -6.63 -27.70 8.77
CA ARG A 187 -8.04 -28.16 8.77
C ARG A 187 -8.89 -27.30 7.82
N ASN A 188 -9.72 -27.93 6.99
CA ASN A 188 -10.67 -27.29 6.06
C ASN A 188 -10.13 -26.03 5.36
N LEU A 189 -9.48 -26.20 4.20
CA LEU A 189 -8.75 -25.17 3.46
C LEU A 189 -9.47 -24.79 2.17
N ALA A 190 -9.80 -23.51 2.02
CA ALA A 190 -9.96 -22.90 0.71
C ALA A 190 -8.63 -22.24 0.31
N LEU A 191 -8.16 -22.57 -0.88
CA LEU A 191 -7.08 -21.85 -1.54
C LEU A 191 -7.70 -20.95 -2.60
N VAL A 192 -7.70 -19.65 -2.37
CA VAL A 192 -8.03 -18.65 -3.38
C VAL A 192 -6.70 -18.18 -3.97
N TYR A 193 -6.42 -18.55 -5.21
CA TYR A 193 -5.15 -18.25 -5.86
C TYR A 193 -5.38 -17.74 -7.28
N SER A 194 -5.20 -16.44 -7.42
CA SER A 194 -5.52 -15.68 -8.63
C SER A 194 -4.87 -16.21 -9.91
N LEU A 195 -5.58 -16.14 -11.04
CA LEU A 195 -5.08 -16.58 -12.35
C LEU A 195 -3.83 -15.82 -12.81
N TYR A 196 -3.67 -14.58 -12.34
CA TYR A 196 -2.53 -13.71 -12.62
C TYR A 196 -1.79 -13.34 -11.33
N ASP A 197 -1.56 -14.31 -10.46
CA ASP A 197 -0.74 -14.13 -9.27
C ASP A 197 0.77 -14.15 -9.60
N GLU A 198 1.48 -13.09 -9.19
CA GLU A 198 2.89 -12.85 -9.47
C GLU A 198 3.85 -13.81 -8.75
N PHE A 199 3.37 -14.57 -7.76
CA PHE A 199 4.18 -15.36 -6.83
C PHE A 199 4.08 -16.88 -7.02
N SER A 200 3.42 -17.37 -8.07
CA SER A 200 3.14 -18.81 -8.25
C SER A 200 4.39 -19.68 -8.24
N GLY A 201 5.50 -19.17 -8.79
CA GLY A 201 6.78 -19.87 -8.80
C GLY A 201 7.35 -20.05 -7.40
N LEU A 202 7.28 -19.01 -6.56
CA LEU A 202 7.75 -19.04 -5.17
C LEU A 202 6.83 -19.87 -4.27
N MET A 203 5.52 -19.74 -4.46
CA MET A 203 4.52 -20.27 -3.54
C MET A 203 4.14 -21.72 -3.83
N TRP A 204 4.11 -22.11 -5.10
CA TRP A 204 3.55 -23.38 -5.53
C TRP A 204 4.41 -24.16 -6.52
N ASP A 205 5.65 -23.72 -6.75
CA ASP A 205 6.57 -24.32 -7.74
C ASP A 205 5.95 -24.37 -9.15
N SER A 206 5.05 -23.42 -9.45
CA SER A 206 4.35 -23.33 -10.73
C SER A 206 4.82 -22.11 -11.51
N PRO A 207 5.35 -22.26 -12.75
CA PRO A 207 5.78 -21.14 -13.57
C PRO A 207 4.67 -20.11 -13.86
N ARG A 208 3.41 -20.56 -13.93
CA ARG A 208 2.24 -19.72 -14.13
C ARG A 208 1.15 -20.06 -13.11
N ALA A 209 0.48 -19.04 -12.59
CA ALA A 209 -0.60 -19.22 -11.63
C ALA A 209 -1.83 -19.94 -12.23
N MET A 210 -2.12 -19.69 -13.52
CA MET A 210 -3.20 -20.39 -14.24
C MET A 210 -3.00 -21.92 -14.35
N ASP A 211 -1.75 -22.40 -14.33
CA ASP A 211 -1.44 -23.83 -14.41
C ASP A 211 -1.40 -24.52 -13.03
N LEU A 212 -1.66 -23.76 -11.95
CA LEU A 212 -1.48 -24.20 -10.57
C LEU A 212 -2.21 -25.50 -10.24
N ALA A 213 -3.40 -25.70 -10.82
CA ALA A 213 -4.23 -26.89 -10.71
C ALA A 213 -3.45 -28.19 -11.03
N GLY A 214 -2.50 -28.11 -11.97
CA GLY A 214 -1.66 -29.24 -12.39
C GLY A 214 -0.40 -29.45 -11.55
N SER A 215 -0.08 -28.57 -10.60
CA SER A 215 1.19 -28.66 -9.86
C SER A 215 1.21 -29.85 -8.89
N ALA A 216 2.33 -30.57 -8.85
CA ALA A 216 2.51 -31.70 -7.94
C ALA A 216 2.38 -31.29 -6.46
N LYS A 217 2.83 -30.08 -6.11
CA LYS A 217 2.68 -29.52 -4.77
C LYS A 217 1.20 -29.38 -4.40
N LEU A 218 0.38 -28.80 -5.27
CA LEU A 218 -1.05 -28.67 -5.02
C LEU A 218 -1.77 -30.02 -4.95
N GLN A 219 -1.45 -30.94 -5.87
CA GLN A 219 -2.04 -32.30 -5.88
C GLN A 219 -1.79 -33.03 -4.56
N ARG A 220 -0.60 -32.90 -3.97
CA ARG A 220 -0.28 -33.45 -2.63
C ARG A 220 -1.14 -32.84 -1.52
N VAL A 221 -1.37 -31.53 -1.52
CA VAL A 221 -2.22 -30.86 -0.53
C VAL A 221 -3.67 -31.32 -0.63
N PHE A 222 -4.16 -31.57 -1.84
CA PHE A 222 -5.53 -32.00 -2.10
C PHE A 222 -5.72 -33.52 -2.03
N GLY A 223 -4.62 -34.30 -2.06
CA GLY A 223 -4.68 -35.76 -2.17
C GLY A 223 -5.26 -36.22 -3.51
N SER A 224 -5.11 -35.40 -4.55
CA SER A 224 -5.65 -35.67 -5.88
C SER A 224 -4.70 -36.54 -6.69
N GLY A 225 -5.22 -37.55 -7.38
CA GLY A 225 -4.47 -38.39 -8.33
C GLY A 225 -4.24 -37.74 -9.70
N GLY A 226 -4.60 -36.47 -9.86
CA GLY A 226 -4.48 -35.69 -11.09
C GLY A 226 -4.75 -34.21 -10.83
N ALA A 227 -4.89 -33.41 -11.89
CA ALA A 227 -5.14 -31.97 -11.76
C ALA A 227 -6.34 -31.66 -10.84
N VAL A 228 -6.15 -30.68 -9.96
CA VAL A 228 -7.21 -30.19 -9.06
C VAL A 228 -8.19 -29.35 -9.86
N GLU A 229 -9.48 -29.67 -9.79
CA GLU A 229 -10.53 -28.95 -10.49
C GLU A 229 -10.97 -27.72 -9.66
N PRO A 230 -10.81 -26.48 -10.18
CA PRO A 230 -11.29 -25.29 -9.48
C PRO A 230 -12.79 -25.36 -9.18
N GLY A 231 -13.19 -24.94 -7.97
CA GLY A 231 -14.58 -24.96 -7.49
C GLY A 231 -15.07 -26.32 -6.97
N LYS A 232 -14.36 -27.41 -7.23
CA LYS A 232 -14.72 -28.74 -6.71
C LYS A 232 -14.31 -28.90 -5.24
N LEU A 233 -15.24 -29.41 -4.43
CA LEU A 233 -14.93 -29.82 -3.07
C LEU A 233 -14.27 -31.21 -3.07
N TYR A 234 -13.11 -31.29 -2.44
CA TYR A 234 -12.44 -32.54 -2.06
C TYR A 234 -12.52 -32.73 -0.55
N GLY A 235 -12.48 -33.97 -0.07
CA GLY A 235 -12.55 -34.29 1.36
C GLY A 235 -13.92 -34.02 2.01
N SER A 236 -13.95 -33.89 3.34
CA SER A 236 -15.17 -33.66 4.12
C SER A 236 -14.98 -32.54 5.15
N VAL A 237 -15.97 -31.67 5.28
CA VAL A 237 -15.97 -30.54 6.24
C VAL A 237 -15.97 -31.06 7.67
N ASP A 238 -16.83 -32.05 7.97
CA ASP A 238 -16.95 -32.63 9.30
C ASP A 238 -15.66 -33.36 9.73
N ALA A 239 -14.96 -33.97 8.77
CA ALA A 239 -13.67 -34.63 9.02
C ALA A 239 -12.50 -33.64 9.13
N GLY A 240 -12.71 -32.35 8.84
CA GLY A 240 -11.63 -31.35 8.83
C GLY A 240 -10.72 -31.43 7.59
N THR A 241 -11.06 -32.25 6.59
CA THR A 241 -10.24 -32.54 5.41
C THR A 241 -10.71 -31.82 4.15
N ALA A 242 -11.72 -30.95 4.26
CA ALA A 242 -12.28 -30.27 3.12
C ALA A 242 -11.25 -29.38 2.40
N ARG A 243 -11.25 -29.41 1.07
CA ARG A 243 -10.39 -28.62 0.20
C ARG A 243 -11.12 -28.08 -1.01
N VAL A 244 -10.85 -26.84 -1.37
CA VAL A 244 -11.31 -26.25 -2.63
C VAL A 244 -10.26 -25.27 -3.16
N LEU A 245 -10.06 -25.29 -4.47
CA LEU A 245 -9.25 -24.30 -5.20
C LEU A 245 -10.21 -23.31 -5.87
N TYR A 246 -9.97 -22.02 -5.72
CA TYR A 246 -10.60 -20.96 -6.50
C TYR A 246 -9.53 -20.15 -7.23
N GLN A 247 -9.82 -19.74 -8.46
CA GLN A 247 -8.88 -18.97 -9.28
C GLN A 247 -9.59 -17.74 -9.89
N PRO A 248 -9.81 -16.67 -9.11
CA PRO A 248 -10.39 -15.44 -9.64
C PRO A 248 -9.46 -14.81 -10.69
N ALA A 249 -10.04 -14.11 -11.65
CA ALA A 249 -9.31 -13.43 -12.73
C ALA A 249 -8.78 -12.05 -12.28
N THR A 250 -7.87 -12.04 -11.31
CA THR A 250 -7.19 -10.83 -10.81
C THR A 250 -5.71 -11.11 -10.57
N THR A 251 -4.98 -10.11 -10.06
CA THR A 251 -3.56 -10.24 -9.67
C THR A 251 -3.40 -10.47 -8.17
N HIS A 252 -2.19 -10.76 -7.70
CA HIS A 252 -1.92 -10.98 -6.27
C HIS A 252 -2.35 -9.81 -5.36
N PRO A 253 -1.98 -8.54 -5.63
CA PRO A 253 -2.55 -7.40 -4.88
C PRO A 253 -4.02 -7.14 -5.23
N GLY A 254 -4.50 -7.68 -6.35
CA GLY A 254 -5.87 -7.54 -6.81
C GLY A 254 -6.90 -8.36 -6.02
N ASP A 255 -6.48 -9.35 -5.24
CA ASP A 255 -7.37 -10.13 -4.37
C ASP A 255 -8.12 -9.24 -3.36
N HIS A 256 -7.44 -8.24 -2.78
CA HIS A 256 -8.02 -7.27 -1.83
C HIS A 256 -9.13 -6.40 -2.40
N ILE A 257 -9.19 -6.28 -3.73
CA ILE A 257 -10.17 -5.45 -4.45
C ILE A 257 -11.01 -6.29 -5.42
N SER A 258 -11.11 -7.59 -5.19
CA SER A 258 -11.86 -8.52 -6.04
C SER A 258 -13.08 -9.05 -5.31
N SER A 259 -14.26 -8.73 -5.83
CA SER A 259 -15.51 -9.29 -5.31
C SER A 259 -15.57 -10.82 -5.46
N ALA A 260 -14.88 -11.38 -6.45
CA ALA A 260 -14.78 -12.82 -6.61
C ALA A 260 -13.94 -13.46 -5.49
N ALA A 261 -12.74 -12.91 -5.22
CA ALA A 261 -11.84 -13.42 -4.17
C ALA A 261 -12.49 -13.35 -2.77
N ILE A 262 -12.98 -12.15 -2.41
CA ILE A 262 -13.69 -11.94 -1.14
C ILE A 262 -14.95 -12.82 -1.05
N GLY A 263 -15.68 -12.96 -2.17
CA GLY A 263 -16.86 -13.82 -2.27
C GLY A 263 -16.52 -15.28 -1.95
N HIS A 264 -15.47 -15.83 -2.56
CA HIS A 264 -15.00 -17.19 -2.31
C HIS A 264 -14.63 -17.43 -0.84
N ALA A 265 -13.95 -16.47 -0.20
CA ALA A 265 -13.62 -16.55 1.23
C ALA A 265 -14.88 -16.54 2.11
N THR A 266 -15.85 -15.67 1.82
CA THR A 266 -17.11 -15.61 2.59
C THR A 266 -17.96 -16.87 2.44
N ASP A 267 -18.10 -17.40 1.23
CA ASP A 267 -18.84 -18.64 0.96
C ASP A 267 -18.17 -19.84 1.64
N TRP A 268 -16.84 -19.87 1.67
CA TRP A 268 -16.11 -20.93 2.36
C TRP A 268 -16.42 -20.96 3.85
N PHE A 269 -16.34 -19.82 4.55
CA PHE A 269 -16.66 -19.78 5.97
C PHE A 269 -18.15 -20.00 6.25
N ALA A 270 -19.05 -19.59 5.35
CA ALA A 270 -20.47 -19.91 5.47
C ALA A 270 -20.73 -21.44 5.40
N ARG A 271 -19.88 -22.16 4.67
CA ARG A 271 -19.95 -23.62 4.53
C ARG A 271 -19.30 -24.37 5.70
N THR A 272 -18.22 -23.84 6.27
CA THR A 272 -17.36 -24.57 7.23
C THR A 272 -17.53 -24.15 8.68
N LEU A 273 -18.14 -22.98 8.94
CA LEU A 273 -18.42 -22.47 10.28
C LEU A 273 -19.93 -22.36 10.52
N LYS A 274 -20.33 -22.48 11.79
CA LYS A 274 -21.71 -22.33 12.26
C LYS A 274 -21.86 -20.98 12.99
N GLY A 275 -23.08 -20.45 13.02
CA GLY A 275 -23.42 -19.21 13.73
C GLY A 275 -23.29 -17.92 12.91
N GLY A 276 -22.84 -18.00 11.65
CA GLY A 276 -22.86 -16.86 10.73
C GLY A 276 -24.28 -16.50 10.27
N THR A 277 -24.44 -15.27 9.80
CA THR A 277 -25.68 -14.79 9.16
C THR A 277 -25.63 -15.07 7.66
N PRO A 278 -26.59 -15.84 7.10
CA PRO A 278 -26.61 -16.13 5.67
C PRO A 278 -26.75 -14.87 4.82
N LEU A 279 -25.75 -14.58 3.99
CA LEU A 279 -25.79 -13.55 2.96
C LEU A 279 -25.11 -14.10 1.70
N PRO A 280 -25.68 -13.92 0.49
CA PRO A 280 -25.05 -14.36 -0.75
C PRO A 280 -23.64 -13.76 -0.92
N ALA A 281 -22.69 -14.49 -1.50
CA ALA A 281 -21.36 -13.94 -1.81
C ALA A 281 -21.39 -12.70 -2.71
N SER A 282 -22.44 -12.52 -3.53
CA SER A 282 -22.60 -11.32 -4.36
C SER A 282 -23.05 -10.08 -3.58
N ASP A 283 -23.57 -10.24 -2.36
CA ASP A 283 -23.97 -9.12 -1.51
C ASP A 283 -22.76 -8.56 -0.78
N GLN A 284 -22.08 -7.63 -1.43
CA GLN A 284 -20.87 -6.96 -0.93
C GLN A 284 -21.03 -5.44 -0.95
N LEU A 285 -20.43 -4.76 0.02
CA LEU A 285 -20.42 -3.31 0.18
C LEU A 285 -19.01 -2.73 0.34
N TRP A 286 -17.99 -3.56 0.63
CA TRP A 286 -16.62 -3.10 0.91
C TRP A 286 -16.06 -2.11 -0.12
N TYR A 287 -16.41 -2.24 -1.39
CA TYR A 287 -15.89 -1.36 -2.45
C TYR A 287 -16.32 0.10 -2.26
N TRP A 288 -17.44 0.36 -1.57
CA TRP A 288 -17.83 1.73 -1.20
C TRP A 288 -16.90 2.34 -0.15
N LYS A 289 -16.35 1.53 0.76
CA LYS A 289 -15.31 1.98 1.68
C LYS A 289 -14.06 2.38 0.90
N GLU A 290 -13.66 1.55 -0.05
CA GLU A 290 -12.49 1.79 -0.91
C GLU A 290 -12.64 3.06 -1.76
N ILE A 291 -13.83 3.29 -2.32
CA ILE A 291 -14.18 4.53 -3.02
C ILE A 291 -14.08 5.73 -2.06
N GLY A 292 -14.62 5.60 -0.83
CA GLY A 292 -14.56 6.64 0.19
C GLY A 292 -13.13 7.05 0.54
N THR A 293 -12.27 6.08 0.85
CA THR A 293 -10.86 6.35 1.15
C THR A 293 -10.10 6.88 -0.06
N GLY A 294 -10.45 6.45 -1.28
CA GLY A 294 -9.88 6.96 -2.53
C GLY A 294 -10.25 8.42 -2.82
N ILE A 295 -11.51 8.81 -2.56
CA ILE A 295 -11.94 10.21 -2.59
C ILE A 295 -11.14 11.03 -1.58
N GLY A 296 -10.93 10.49 -0.38
CA GLY A 296 -10.12 11.12 0.64
C GLY A 296 -8.66 11.30 0.24
N LEU A 297 -8.06 10.31 -0.45
CA LEU A 297 -6.71 10.38 -0.98
C LEU A 297 -6.56 11.49 -2.04
N VAL A 298 -7.53 11.66 -2.93
CA VAL A 298 -7.58 12.79 -3.86
C VAL A 298 -7.71 14.12 -3.10
N GLY A 299 -8.58 14.14 -2.08
CA GLY A 299 -8.75 15.28 -1.19
C GLY A 299 -7.46 15.68 -0.48
N PHE A 300 -6.64 14.72 -0.04
CA PHE A 300 -5.33 14.95 0.58
C PHE A 300 -4.38 15.70 -0.35
N VAL A 301 -4.29 15.29 -1.61
CA VAL A 301 -3.46 16.01 -2.60
C VAL A 301 -3.96 17.45 -2.76
N LEU A 302 -5.27 17.67 -2.90
CA LEU A 302 -5.83 19.02 -3.00
C LEU A 302 -5.58 19.87 -1.74
N LEU A 303 -5.67 19.25 -0.56
CA LEU A 303 -5.38 19.91 0.71
C LEU A 303 -3.92 20.39 0.77
N ILE A 304 -2.96 19.55 0.36
CA ILE A 304 -1.55 19.93 0.29
C ILE A 304 -1.35 21.12 -0.67
N LEU A 305 -1.93 21.06 -1.88
CA LEU A 305 -1.81 22.15 -2.86
C LEU A 305 -2.44 23.46 -2.37
N GLY A 306 -3.64 23.37 -1.79
CA GLY A 306 -4.38 24.53 -1.30
C GLY A 306 -3.73 25.17 -0.07
N THR A 307 -3.29 24.35 0.88
CA THR A 307 -2.59 24.81 2.08
C THR A 307 -1.29 25.50 1.69
N PHE A 308 -0.52 24.92 0.76
CA PHE A 308 0.68 25.57 0.23
C PHE A 308 0.36 26.95 -0.36
N ASP A 309 -0.66 27.07 -1.21
CA ASP A 309 -1.02 28.34 -1.85
C ASP A 309 -1.52 29.39 -0.83
N LEU A 310 -2.26 28.98 0.20
CA LEU A 310 -2.71 29.86 1.29
C LEU A 310 -1.53 30.36 2.11
N LEU A 311 -0.68 29.46 2.59
CA LEU A 311 0.48 29.80 3.43
C LEU A 311 1.48 30.67 2.66
N LEU A 312 1.77 30.35 1.39
CA LEU A 312 2.65 31.12 0.53
C LEU A 312 2.19 32.59 0.34
N ARG A 313 0.88 32.84 0.45
CA ARG A 313 0.27 34.19 0.31
C ARG A 313 0.33 35.02 1.58
N ASN A 314 0.66 34.41 2.71
CA ASN A 314 0.76 35.08 4.00
C ASN A 314 2.22 35.37 4.39
N THR A 315 2.41 36.37 5.26
CA THR A 315 3.67 36.56 5.98
C THR A 315 3.85 35.38 6.95
N PRO A 316 5.03 34.74 7.07
CA PRO A 316 6.34 35.16 6.54
C PRO A 316 6.70 34.61 5.15
N PHE A 317 5.88 33.75 4.54
CA PHE A 317 6.27 33.00 3.33
C PHE A 317 6.15 33.77 2.02
N ARG A 318 5.53 34.96 2.03
CA ARG A 318 5.40 35.82 0.84
C ARG A 318 6.74 36.11 0.15
N VAL A 319 7.87 36.10 0.89
CA VAL A 319 9.23 36.26 0.34
C VAL A 319 9.60 35.18 -0.69
N LEU A 320 8.91 34.05 -0.69
CA LEU A 320 9.13 32.96 -1.65
C LEU A 320 8.38 33.16 -2.97
N GLN A 321 7.48 34.14 -3.08
CA GLN A 321 6.68 34.33 -4.28
C GLN A 321 7.54 34.84 -5.43
N ALA A 322 7.59 34.07 -6.52
CA ALA A 322 8.21 34.50 -7.76
C ALA A 322 7.51 33.84 -8.95
N ALA A 323 7.41 34.56 -10.06
CA ALA A 323 6.96 33.99 -11.32
C ALA A 323 7.99 32.96 -11.80
N ALA A 324 7.53 31.76 -12.15
CA ALA A 324 8.40 30.73 -12.68
C ALA A 324 8.87 31.06 -14.10
N ILE A 325 10.18 30.98 -14.31
CA ILE A 325 10.81 31.19 -15.62
C ILE A 325 11.20 29.80 -16.15
N PRO A 326 10.57 29.32 -17.23
CA PRO A 326 10.98 28.09 -17.89
C PRO A 326 12.43 28.15 -18.37
N ALA A 327 13.16 27.05 -18.19
CA ALA A 327 14.60 27.01 -18.38
C ALA A 327 15.05 26.82 -19.84
N VAL A 328 14.13 26.44 -20.74
CA VAL A 328 14.44 26.03 -22.12
C VAL A 328 13.65 26.87 -23.13
N ALA A 329 14.29 27.33 -24.20
CA ALA A 329 13.61 28.11 -25.25
C ALA A 329 12.66 27.24 -26.10
N GLU A 330 13.12 26.09 -26.57
CA GLU A 330 12.36 25.20 -27.47
C GLU A 330 12.70 23.70 -27.27
N ARG A 331 11.90 22.82 -27.87
CA ARG A 331 12.06 21.35 -27.77
C ARG A 331 13.01 20.80 -28.83
N ASP A 332 14.28 21.19 -28.75
CA ASP A 332 15.34 20.74 -29.65
C ASP A 332 15.80 19.28 -29.39
N ALA A 333 16.85 18.84 -30.08
CA ALA A 333 17.41 17.50 -29.88
C ALA A 333 18.01 17.30 -28.48
N ARG A 334 18.58 18.34 -27.86
CA ARG A 334 19.13 18.27 -26.49
C ARG A 334 18.02 18.10 -25.46
N TRP A 335 16.91 18.82 -25.64
CA TRP A 335 15.70 18.67 -24.82
C TRP A 335 15.15 17.25 -24.91
N ARG A 336 15.00 16.70 -26.13
CA ARG A 336 14.50 15.33 -26.31
C ARG A 336 15.38 14.30 -25.60
N ARG A 337 16.71 14.42 -25.72
CA ARG A 337 17.63 13.55 -24.98
C ARG A 337 17.50 13.72 -23.47
N GLY A 338 17.44 14.96 -22.97
CA GLY A 338 17.23 15.24 -21.55
C GLY A 338 15.95 14.62 -21.00
N MET A 339 14.86 14.71 -21.77
CA MET A 339 13.57 14.10 -21.45
C MET A 339 13.67 12.58 -21.40
N TRP A 340 14.25 11.94 -22.42
CA TRP A 340 14.45 10.49 -22.46
C TRP A 340 15.32 9.98 -21.32
N LEU A 341 16.42 10.66 -21.01
CA LEU A 341 17.29 10.28 -19.90
C LEU A 341 16.58 10.43 -18.56
N THR A 342 15.82 11.51 -18.36
CA THR A 342 15.10 11.75 -17.11
C THR A 342 14.01 10.70 -16.87
N THR A 343 13.31 10.27 -17.93
CA THR A 343 12.23 9.28 -17.81
C THR A 343 12.75 7.84 -17.75
N LEU A 344 13.78 7.47 -18.54
CA LEU A 344 14.25 6.08 -18.63
C LEU A 344 15.15 5.66 -17.46
N VAL A 345 16.00 6.56 -16.96
CA VAL A 345 17.00 6.20 -15.92
C VAL A 345 16.35 5.60 -14.67
N PRO A 346 15.28 6.19 -14.10
CA PRO A 346 14.66 5.64 -12.89
C PRO A 346 14.15 4.20 -13.04
N VAL A 347 13.48 3.87 -14.15
CA VAL A 347 12.96 2.52 -14.39
C VAL A 347 14.06 1.51 -14.72
N LEU A 348 15.10 1.93 -15.46
CA LEU A 348 16.24 1.07 -15.79
C LEU A 348 17.08 0.72 -14.55
N LEU A 349 17.20 1.65 -13.60
CA LEU A 349 17.92 1.42 -12.35
C LEU A 349 17.09 0.66 -11.31
N PHE A 350 15.76 0.60 -11.47
CA PHE A 350 14.86 0.09 -10.42
C PHE A 350 15.22 -1.33 -9.96
N PHE A 351 15.12 -2.33 -10.84
CA PHE A 351 15.40 -3.72 -10.47
C PHE A 351 16.85 -3.97 -10.04
N PRO A 352 17.88 -3.53 -10.80
CA PRO A 352 19.27 -3.76 -10.40
C PRO A 352 19.60 -3.19 -9.01
N VAL A 353 19.09 -1.99 -8.71
CA VAL A 353 19.34 -1.34 -7.42
C VAL A 353 18.55 -1.98 -6.30
N PHE A 354 17.26 -2.27 -6.49
CA PHE A 354 16.43 -2.93 -5.48
C PHE A 354 17.01 -4.30 -5.09
N ILE A 355 17.37 -5.10 -6.09
CA ILE A 355 17.99 -6.43 -5.89
C ILE A 355 19.35 -6.28 -5.18
N ALA A 356 20.22 -5.37 -5.65
CA ALA A 356 21.53 -5.18 -5.03
C ALA A 356 21.41 -4.75 -3.56
N ILE A 357 20.49 -3.84 -3.22
CA ILE A 357 20.29 -3.40 -1.84
C ILE A 357 19.73 -4.54 -0.99
N PHE A 358 18.77 -5.31 -1.50
CA PHE A 358 18.22 -6.47 -0.79
C PHE A 358 19.32 -7.48 -0.41
N LEU A 359 20.25 -7.73 -1.33
CA LEU A 359 21.34 -8.71 -1.15
C LEU A 359 22.51 -8.17 -0.31
N LEU A 360 22.82 -6.88 -0.41
CA LEU A 360 24.06 -6.30 0.13
C LEU A 360 23.87 -5.45 1.39
N VAL A 361 22.64 -4.98 1.65
CA VAL A 361 22.33 -4.07 2.77
C VAL A 361 21.24 -4.70 3.63
N PRO A 362 21.61 -5.62 4.55
CA PRO A 362 20.64 -6.23 5.45
C PRO A 362 20.02 -5.17 6.37
N ALA A 363 18.80 -5.42 6.82
CA ALA A 363 18.15 -4.56 7.80
C ALA A 363 18.90 -4.58 9.15
N THR A 364 19.05 -3.41 9.76
CA THR A 364 19.74 -3.21 11.04
C THR A 364 18.96 -2.23 11.91
N VAL A 365 19.35 -2.07 13.18
CA VAL A 365 18.76 -1.05 14.05
C VAL A 365 18.87 0.38 13.50
N VAL A 366 19.84 0.65 12.61
CA VAL A 366 20.04 1.96 11.96
C VAL A 366 19.27 2.07 10.65
N LEU A 367 19.20 1.00 9.86
CA LEU A 367 18.42 0.94 8.62
C LEU A 367 17.39 -0.18 8.76
N PRO A 368 16.31 0.05 9.52
CA PRO A 368 15.47 -1.03 10.03
C PRO A 368 14.40 -1.49 9.04
N GLN A 369 14.25 -0.80 7.90
CA GLN A 369 13.27 -1.12 6.87
C GLN A 369 13.96 -1.34 5.53
N THR A 370 13.94 -2.59 5.03
CA THR A 370 14.58 -2.95 3.76
C THR A 370 14.01 -2.15 2.59
N VAL A 371 12.68 -2.09 2.45
CA VAL A 371 12.03 -1.38 1.33
C VAL A 371 12.28 0.12 1.38
N THR A 372 12.23 0.75 2.57
CA THR A 372 12.57 2.17 2.72
C THR A 372 14.02 2.44 2.30
N THR A 373 14.94 1.55 2.67
CA THR A 373 16.34 1.62 2.25
C THR A 373 16.49 1.48 0.73
N GLN A 374 15.78 0.53 0.12
CA GLN A 374 15.73 0.37 -1.34
C GLN A 374 15.27 1.67 -2.03
N VAL A 375 14.13 2.23 -1.60
CA VAL A 375 13.58 3.46 -2.17
C VAL A 375 14.54 4.65 -2.00
N ALA A 376 15.10 4.84 -0.80
CA ALA A 376 15.98 5.97 -0.51
C ALA A 376 17.26 5.93 -1.36
N LEU A 377 17.95 4.78 -1.41
CA LEU A 377 19.18 4.63 -2.18
C LEU A 377 18.92 4.61 -3.69
N TRP A 378 17.82 4.02 -4.16
CA TRP A 378 17.39 4.11 -5.55
C TRP A 378 17.14 5.56 -5.97
N ALA A 379 16.42 6.34 -5.15
CA ALA A 379 16.17 7.75 -5.43
C ALA A 379 17.48 8.56 -5.47
N LEU A 380 18.42 8.30 -4.56
CA LEU A 380 19.74 8.95 -4.53
C LEU A 380 20.60 8.60 -5.76
N LEU A 381 20.59 7.33 -6.18
CA LEU A 381 21.32 6.90 -7.38
C LEU A 381 20.70 7.50 -8.65
N CYS A 382 19.37 7.58 -8.74
CA CYS A 382 18.68 8.29 -9.83
C CYS A 382 19.06 9.78 -9.86
N ALA A 383 19.10 10.43 -8.69
CA ALA A 383 19.52 11.81 -8.56
C ALA A 383 20.98 12.02 -9.00
N GLY A 384 21.90 11.16 -8.55
CA GLY A 384 23.31 11.17 -8.95
C GLY A 384 23.49 10.97 -10.46
N ALA A 385 22.83 9.97 -11.03
CA ALA A 385 22.80 9.74 -12.48
C ALA A 385 22.25 10.97 -13.23
N GLY A 386 21.18 11.59 -12.72
CA GLY A 386 20.62 12.83 -13.26
C GLY A 386 21.63 13.99 -13.30
N ILE A 387 22.47 14.14 -12.27
CA ILE A 387 23.55 15.14 -12.26
C ILE A 387 24.58 14.84 -13.36
N LEU A 388 25.05 13.59 -13.44
CA LEU A 388 26.08 13.16 -14.40
C LEU A 388 25.60 13.28 -15.85
N LEU A 389 24.32 13.01 -16.08
CA LEU A 389 23.70 13.02 -17.40
C LEU A 389 23.22 14.41 -17.83
N ARG A 390 23.20 15.39 -16.91
CA ARG A 390 22.75 16.76 -17.19
C ARG A 390 23.50 17.44 -18.34
N ARG A 391 24.78 17.10 -18.53
CA ARG A 391 25.61 17.60 -19.65
C ARG A 391 25.07 17.26 -21.04
N PHE A 392 24.21 16.24 -21.15
CA PHE A 392 23.58 15.83 -22.41
C PHE A 392 22.18 16.45 -22.62
N GLY A 393 21.62 17.05 -21.57
CA GLY A 393 20.33 17.72 -21.58
C GLY A 393 20.41 19.21 -21.92
N PRO A 394 19.28 19.93 -21.84
CA PRO A 394 19.26 21.37 -22.04
C PRO A 394 20.06 22.09 -20.94
N VAL A 395 20.68 23.23 -21.28
CA VAL A 395 21.40 24.08 -20.32
C VAL A 395 20.38 24.91 -19.55
N PRO A 396 20.17 24.68 -18.25
CA PRO A 396 19.10 25.38 -17.53
C PRO A 396 19.51 26.81 -17.19
N VAL A 397 18.62 27.76 -17.40
CA VAL A 397 18.76 29.13 -16.89
C VAL A 397 18.87 29.10 -15.35
N PRO A 398 19.73 29.94 -14.73
CA PRO A 398 19.79 30.08 -13.28
C PRO A 398 18.41 30.33 -12.68
N THR A 399 18.04 29.57 -11.66
CA THR A 399 16.77 29.74 -10.95
C THR A 399 16.91 30.82 -9.90
N PRO A 400 15.86 31.65 -9.66
CA PRO A 400 15.87 32.62 -8.57
C PRO A 400 16.23 31.95 -7.25
N ALA A 401 17.10 32.60 -6.46
CA ALA A 401 17.43 32.12 -5.13
C ALA A 401 16.18 32.19 -4.24
N SER A 402 15.79 31.05 -3.66
CA SER A 402 14.65 30.95 -2.73
C SER A 402 15.18 30.81 -1.31
N PRO A 403 14.89 31.73 -0.37
CA PRO A 403 15.34 31.63 1.02
C PRO A 403 15.05 30.25 1.63
N TRP A 404 16.10 29.57 2.11
CA TRP A 404 15.99 28.19 2.60
C TRP A 404 15.08 28.08 3.82
N LEU A 405 15.26 28.96 4.82
CA LEU A 405 14.47 28.93 6.06
C LEU A 405 12.98 29.09 5.79
N ALA A 406 12.60 30.02 4.91
CA ALA A 406 11.20 30.21 4.53
C ALA A 406 10.66 28.99 3.76
N ALA A 407 11.45 28.41 2.83
CA ALA A 407 11.02 27.24 2.06
C ALA A 407 10.83 25.99 2.95
N ILE A 408 11.73 25.78 3.93
CA ILE A 408 11.62 24.72 4.93
C ILE A 408 10.38 24.94 5.80
N GLY A 409 10.20 26.16 6.34
CA GLY A 409 9.04 26.50 7.17
C GLY A 409 7.71 26.31 6.44
N LEU A 410 7.63 26.73 5.16
CA LEU A 410 6.43 26.54 4.33
C LEU A 410 6.14 25.07 4.09
N ALA A 411 7.18 24.27 3.79
CA ALA A 411 7.04 22.84 3.56
C ALA A 411 6.56 22.10 4.82
N LEU A 412 7.20 22.36 5.96
CA LEU A 412 6.82 21.78 7.25
C LEU A 412 5.38 22.14 7.63
N ALA A 413 5.01 23.41 7.53
CA ALA A 413 3.65 23.85 7.85
C ALA A 413 2.61 23.23 6.91
N THR A 414 2.90 23.12 5.61
CA THR A 414 2.00 22.49 4.62
C THR A 414 1.78 21.01 4.95
N VAL A 415 2.86 20.26 5.19
CA VAL A 415 2.78 18.83 5.50
C VAL A 415 2.14 18.59 6.86
N ALA A 416 2.43 19.44 7.86
CA ALA A 416 1.83 19.36 9.18
C ALA A 416 0.30 19.48 9.14
N VAL A 417 -0.27 20.41 8.34
CA VAL A 417 -1.72 20.51 8.16
C VAL A 417 -2.28 19.25 7.50
N GLY A 418 -1.63 18.75 6.45
CA GLY A 418 -2.05 17.51 5.79
C GLY A 418 -2.08 16.32 6.75
N TYR A 419 -1.01 16.11 7.51
CA TYR A 419 -0.89 15.01 8.46
C TYR A 419 -1.74 15.20 9.72
N LEU A 420 -2.05 16.43 10.11
CA LEU A 420 -3.06 16.69 11.14
C LEU A 420 -4.42 16.17 10.70
N VAL A 421 -4.81 16.39 9.43
CA VAL A 421 -6.08 15.85 8.92
C VAL A 421 -6.03 14.33 8.83
N VAL A 422 -4.91 13.73 8.40
CA VAL A 422 -4.74 12.26 8.41
C VAL A 422 -4.87 11.70 9.83
N PHE A 423 -4.29 12.36 10.84
CA PHE A 423 -4.47 12.02 12.25
C PHE A 423 -5.94 12.10 12.68
N LEU A 424 -6.65 13.17 12.30
CA LEU A 424 -8.06 13.31 12.63
C LEU A 424 -8.91 12.22 11.96
N VAL A 425 -8.59 11.83 10.73
CA VAL A 425 -9.26 10.71 10.03
C VAL A 425 -9.03 9.39 10.78
N ASP A 426 -7.78 9.09 11.13
CA ASP A 426 -7.41 7.92 11.93
C ASP A 426 -8.19 7.85 13.26
N ARG A 427 -8.30 8.98 13.98
CA ARG A 427 -8.91 9.01 15.31
C ARG A 427 -10.43 9.08 15.32
N LEU A 428 -11.04 9.80 14.38
CA LEU A 428 -12.48 10.03 14.38
C LEU A 428 -13.24 9.00 13.55
N PHE A 429 -12.60 8.43 12.52
CA PHE A 429 -13.24 7.51 11.58
C PHE A 429 -12.62 6.11 11.60
N ILE A 430 -11.50 5.89 12.32
CA ILE A 430 -10.82 4.57 12.42
C ILE A 430 -10.54 4.03 11.02
N THR A 431 -9.94 4.87 10.19
CA THR A 431 -9.59 4.53 8.80
C THR A 431 -8.43 5.40 8.35
N ASP A 432 -7.88 5.12 7.17
CA ASP A 432 -6.84 5.93 6.54
C ASP A 432 -7.25 6.39 5.13
N LEU A 433 -6.34 7.08 4.44
CA LEU A 433 -6.58 7.55 3.08
C LEU A 433 -5.89 6.61 2.11
N ARG A 434 -6.67 5.73 1.47
CA ARG A 434 -6.13 4.68 0.60
C ARG A 434 -6.92 4.45 -0.67
N LEU A 435 -6.22 3.93 -1.66
CA LEU A 435 -6.79 3.31 -2.85
C LEU A 435 -5.87 2.16 -3.30
N TRP A 436 -6.36 0.94 -3.16
CA TRP A 436 -5.69 -0.31 -3.50
C TRP A 436 -4.35 -0.46 -2.76
N ILE A 437 -3.24 -0.34 -3.50
CA ILE A 437 -1.86 -0.43 -2.97
C ILE A 437 -1.30 0.92 -2.50
N LEU A 438 -2.08 1.99 -2.57
CA LEU A 438 -1.67 3.34 -2.17
C LEU A 438 -2.31 3.68 -0.83
N ALA A 439 -1.51 4.01 0.19
CA ALA A 439 -2.04 4.38 1.50
C ALA A 439 -1.25 5.53 2.14
N VAL A 440 -1.96 6.59 2.51
CA VAL A 440 -1.47 7.66 3.40
C VAL A 440 -2.13 7.44 4.75
N LYS A 441 -1.35 6.91 5.70
CA LYS A 441 -1.79 6.66 7.08
C LYS A 441 -0.96 7.43 8.09
N TRP A 442 -1.52 7.56 9.29
CA TRP A 442 -0.83 8.20 10.42
C TRP A 442 0.31 7.30 10.93
N PRO A 443 1.58 7.74 10.94
CA PRO A 443 2.68 6.89 11.40
C PRO A 443 2.61 6.67 12.92
N SER A 444 2.99 5.47 13.35
CA SER A 444 3.23 5.17 14.76
C SER A 444 4.42 5.98 15.30
N ALA A 445 4.57 6.05 16.63
CA ALA A 445 5.72 6.74 17.24
C ALA A 445 7.07 6.17 16.77
N TRP A 446 7.15 4.85 16.59
CA TRP A 446 8.37 4.21 16.08
C TRP A 446 8.60 4.50 14.60
N GLN A 447 7.55 4.58 13.78
CA GLN A 447 7.67 4.96 12.37
C GLN A 447 8.11 6.42 12.20
N TRP A 448 7.68 7.34 13.08
CA TRP A 448 8.20 8.71 13.11
C TRP A 448 9.71 8.75 13.41
N ASN A 449 10.18 7.91 14.34
CA ASN A 449 11.61 7.79 14.61
C ASN A 449 12.38 7.24 13.40
N ILE A 450 11.86 6.21 12.73
CA ILE A 450 12.48 5.67 11.51
C ILE A 450 12.48 6.72 10.39
N ALA A 451 11.39 7.47 10.21
CA ALA A 451 11.30 8.53 9.20
C ALA A 451 12.42 9.57 9.36
N SER A 452 12.86 9.86 10.59
CA SER A 452 13.97 10.81 10.83
C SER A 452 15.29 10.37 10.18
N ILE A 453 15.51 9.06 10.05
CA ILE A 453 16.70 8.46 9.42
C ILE A 453 16.70 8.73 7.91
N TYR A 454 15.53 8.58 7.28
CA TYR A 454 15.39 8.63 5.82
C TYR A 454 15.00 10.01 5.29
N LEU A 455 14.58 10.94 6.15
CA LEU A 455 14.09 12.26 5.74
C LEU A 455 15.13 13.03 4.91
N VAL A 456 16.35 13.15 5.43
CA VAL A 456 17.43 13.89 4.76
C VAL A 456 17.82 13.25 3.42
N PRO A 457 18.19 11.95 3.34
CA PRO A 457 18.59 11.34 2.06
C PRO A 457 17.49 11.37 1.00
N ILE A 458 16.23 11.08 1.36
CA ILE A 458 15.11 11.13 0.42
C ILE A 458 14.88 12.57 -0.06
N THR A 459 14.93 13.55 0.84
CA THR A 459 14.76 14.96 0.48
C THR A 459 15.87 15.46 -0.45
N ILE A 460 17.14 15.06 -0.22
CA ILE A 460 18.26 15.39 -1.11
C ILE A 460 18.01 14.80 -2.51
N ALA A 461 17.57 13.55 -2.60
CA ALA A 461 17.26 12.93 -3.88
C ALA A 461 16.20 13.74 -4.66
N TYR A 462 15.10 14.13 -4.01
CA TYR A 462 14.05 14.91 -4.67
C TYR A 462 14.45 16.35 -4.98
N LEU A 463 15.32 16.99 -4.18
CA LEU A 463 15.87 18.31 -4.50
C LEU A 463 16.63 18.28 -5.84
N VAL A 464 17.43 17.25 -6.06
CA VAL A 464 18.19 17.06 -7.30
C VAL A 464 17.28 16.68 -8.46
N THR A 465 16.44 15.67 -8.27
CA THR A 465 15.55 15.15 -9.32
C THR A 465 14.58 16.22 -9.81
N LEU A 466 13.91 16.93 -8.90
CA LEU A 466 12.94 17.97 -9.28
C LEU A 466 13.60 19.23 -9.84
N ARG A 467 14.87 19.50 -9.51
CA ARG A 467 15.65 20.52 -10.23
C ARG A 467 15.86 20.12 -11.69
N GLY A 468 16.19 18.86 -11.95
CA GLY A 468 16.31 18.29 -13.29
C GLY A 468 15.01 18.38 -14.08
N VAL A 469 13.91 17.91 -13.48
CA VAL A 469 12.57 17.91 -14.11
C VAL A 469 12.11 19.33 -14.48
N HIS A 470 12.22 20.30 -13.57
CA HIS A 470 11.85 21.69 -13.89
C HIS A 470 12.83 22.34 -14.89
N GLY A 471 14.05 21.83 -15.01
CA GLY A 471 15.01 22.19 -16.05
C GLY A 471 14.57 21.80 -17.47
N LEU A 472 13.52 20.99 -17.62
CA LEU A 472 12.92 20.61 -18.90
C LEU A 472 11.76 21.53 -19.32
N MET A 473 11.39 22.52 -18.50
CA MET A 473 10.25 23.40 -18.81
C MET A 473 10.58 24.35 -19.96
N VAL A 474 9.67 24.45 -20.93
CA VAL A 474 9.87 25.21 -22.17
C VAL A 474 9.14 26.56 -22.13
N GLN A 475 9.75 27.60 -22.68
CA GLN A 475 9.17 28.93 -22.82
C GLN A 475 7.91 28.87 -23.69
N GLY A 476 6.91 29.69 -23.35
CA GLY A 476 5.61 29.69 -24.03
C GLY A 476 4.69 28.51 -23.71
N ASP A 477 5.14 27.51 -22.94
CA ASP A 477 4.26 26.42 -22.54
C ASP A 477 3.11 26.88 -21.63
N SER A 478 1.91 26.39 -21.92
CA SER A 478 0.77 26.51 -21.02
C SER A 478 0.98 25.72 -19.73
N ALA A 479 0.23 26.06 -18.68
CA ALA A 479 0.29 25.33 -17.40
C ALA A 479 0.08 23.82 -17.58
N GLY A 480 -0.93 23.43 -18.37
CA GLY A 480 -1.21 22.02 -18.64
C GLY A 480 -0.05 21.31 -19.33
N ARG A 481 0.66 21.97 -20.26
CA ARG A 481 1.86 21.40 -20.89
C ARG A 481 2.99 21.18 -19.88
N GLN A 482 3.23 22.13 -18.98
CA GLN A 482 4.25 22.00 -17.94
C GLN A 482 3.97 20.83 -16.99
N TYR A 483 2.72 20.69 -16.52
CA TYR A 483 2.33 19.53 -15.70
C TYR A 483 2.52 18.21 -16.45
N ARG A 484 2.09 18.13 -17.72
CA ARG A 484 2.30 16.92 -18.54
C ARG A 484 3.79 16.61 -18.71
N THR A 485 4.63 17.61 -18.99
CA THR A 485 6.08 17.41 -19.10
C THR A 485 6.66 16.87 -17.79
N ALA A 486 6.28 17.41 -16.63
CA ALA A 486 6.75 16.91 -15.34
C ALA A 486 6.27 15.47 -15.06
N MET A 487 5.00 15.17 -15.31
CA MET A 487 4.42 13.83 -15.12
C MET A 487 5.08 12.80 -16.04
N THR A 488 5.27 13.12 -17.32
CA THR A 488 5.94 12.22 -18.26
C THR A 488 7.43 12.05 -17.90
N ALA A 489 8.10 13.11 -17.44
CA ALA A 489 9.50 13.03 -17.02
C ALA A 489 9.67 12.11 -15.81
N MET A 490 8.75 12.19 -14.85
CA MET A 490 8.78 11.36 -13.63
C MET A 490 8.31 9.93 -13.86
N ALA A 491 7.21 9.74 -14.62
CA ALA A 491 6.47 8.46 -14.63
C ALA A 491 6.32 7.82 -16.01
N GLY A 492 6.68 8.51 -17.10
CA GLY A 492 6.37 8.07 -18.47
C GLY A 492 6.94 6.69 -18.80
N ALA A 493 8.24 6.47 -18.56
CA ALA A 493 8.85 5.17 -18.81
C ALA A 493 8.39 4.10 -17.82
N PHE A 494 8.18 4.43 -16.55
CA PHE A 494 7.58 3.49 -15.59
C PHE A 494 6.23 2.98 -16.06
N ALA A 495 5.33 3.90 -16.44
CA ALA A 495 4.01 3.56 -16.94
C ALA A 495 4.09 2.71 -18.23
N GLY A 496 4.95 3.09 -19.18
CA GLY A 496 5.12 2.35 -20.43
C GLY A 496 5.69 0.94 -20.22
N VAL A 497 6.76 0.80 -19.44
CA VAL A 497 7.38 -0.50 -19.14
C VAL A 497 6.41 -1.40 -18.37
N PHE A 498 5.74 -0.88 -17.34
CA PHE A 498 4.82 -1.70 -16.55
C PHE A 498 3.52 -2.04 -17.30
N ALA A 499 3.05 -1.17 -18.20
CA ALA A 499 1.98 -1.53 -19.12
C ALA A 499 2.38 -2.72 -20.00
N LEU A 500 3.62 -2.76 -20.52
CA LEU A 500 4.12 -3.88 -21.31
C LEU A 500 4.32 -5.15 -20.47
N VAL A 501 4.87 -5.03 -19.26
CA VAL A 501 5.05 -6.15 -18.32
C VAL A 501 3.70 -6.81 -18.02
N TYR A 502 2.69 -6.03 -17.63
CA TYR A 502 1.38 -6.56 -17.26
C TYR A 502 0.54 -6.96 -18.47
N ALA A 503 0.63 -6.26 -19.61
CA ALA A 503 -0.02 -6.73 -20.84
C ALA A 503 0.54 -8.10 -21.27
N GLY A 504 1.87 -8.26 -21.24
CA GLY A 504 2.51 -9.54 -21.47
C GLY A 504 2.07 -10.60 -20.46
N PHE A 505 1.99 -10.24 -19.18
CA PHE A 505 1.53 -11.13 -18.12
C PHE A 505 0.08 -11.60 -18.33
N PHE A 506 -0.84 -10.70 -18.64
CA PHE A 506 -2.24 -11.06 -18.89
C PHE A 506 -2.46 -11.89 -20.16
N VAL A 507 -1.63 -11.67 -21.19
CA VAL A 507 -1.70 -12.43 -22.46
C VAL A 507 -1.08 -13.83 -22.32
N THR A 508 0.05 -13.95 -21.60
CA THR A 508 0.85 -15.20 -21.58
C THR A 508 0.68 -16.02 -20.31
N GLY A 509 0.22 -15.40 -19.23
CA GLY A 509 0.25 -15.95 -17.88
C GLY A 509 1.62 -15.96 -17.21
N THR A 510 2.66 -15.45 -17.88
CA THR A 510 4.05 -15.45 -17.37
C THR A 510 4.51 -14.04 -17.06
N LEU A 511 4.99 -13.83 -15.84
CA LEU A 511 5.56 -12.55 -15.43
C LEU A 511 7.02 -12.45 -15.88
N ILE A 512 7.34 -11.55 -16.82
CA ILE A 512 8.71 -11.34 -17.33
C ILE A 512 9.69 -10.90 -16.23
N THR A 513 9.19 -10.24 -15.18
CA THR A 513 9.95 -9.84 -13.99
C THR A 513 9.81 -10.85 -12.85
N GLY A 514 9.41 -12.10 -13.13
CA GLY A 514 9.20 -13.15 -12.14
C GLY A 514 10.45 -13.59 -11.36
N PHE A 515 11.63 -13.11 -11.74
CA PHE A 515 12.84 -13.24 -10.92
C PHE A 515 12.81 -12.36 -9.65
N ASP A 516 11.97 -11.33 -9.61
CA ASP A 516 11.72 -10.49 -8.43
C ASP A 516 10.27 -9.97 -8.43
N PRO A 517 9.29 -10.83 -8.09
CA PRO A 517 7.88 -10.48 -8.11
C PRO A 517 7.52 -9.44 -7.05
N LEU A 518 8.22 -9.42 -5.91
CA LEU A 518 7.98 -8.44 -4.85
C LEU A 518 8.30 -7.02 -5.31
N SER A 519 9.50 -6.80 -5.89
CA SER A 519 9.84 -5.47 -6.43
C SER A 519 8.90 -5.08 -7.58
N THR A 520 8.40 -6.05 -8.36
CA THR A 520 7.40 -5.80 -9.40
C THR A 520 6.10 -5.24 -8.83
N VAL A 521 5.56 -5.82 -7.75
CA VAL A 521 4.35 -5.33 -7.10
C VAL A 521 4.59 -3.97 -6.42
N ILE A 522 5.75 -3.78 -5.77
CA ILE A 522 6.14 -2.48 -5.20
C ILE A 522 6.17 -1.39 -6.30
N ALA A 523 6.71 -1.71 -7.47
CA ALA A 523 6.84 -0.78 -8.58
C ALA A 523 5.50 -0.27 -9.14
N LEU A 524 4.40 -1.03 -9.00
CA LEU A 524 3.07 -0.58 -9.43
C LEU A 524 2.67 0.74 -8.77
N GLN A 525 3.04 0.94 -7.50
CA GLN A 525 2.72 2.17 -6.77
C GLN A 525 3.36 3.41 -7.44
N PHE A 526 4.55 3.25 -8.04
CA PHE A 526 5.28 4.35 -8.66
C PHE A 526 4.56 4.91 -9.90
N VAL A 527 3.78 4.09 -10.61
CA VAL A 527 2.97 4.54 -11.75
C VAL A 527 1.96 5.62 -11.31
N ALA A 528 1.42 5.52 -10.10
CA ALA A 528 0.46 6.48 -9.54
C ALA A 528 1.12 7.59 -8.71
N ILE A 529 2.16 7.27 -7.92
CA ILE A 529 2.80 8.23 -7.00
C ILE A 529 3.66 9.24 -7.75
N LEU A 530 4.44 8.83 -8.76
CA LEU A 530 5.36 9.72 -9.46
C LEU A 530 4.65 10.88 -10.19
N PRO A 531 3.47 10.70 -10.82
CA PRO A 531 2.66 11.80 -11.31
C PRO A 531 2.16 12.75 -10.21
N VAL A 532 1.76 12.24 -9.04
CA VAL A 532 1.32 13.07 -7.90
C VAL A 532 2.47 13.93 -7.38
N ILE A 533 3.67 13.34 -7.25
CA ILE A 533 4.91 14.06 -6.92
C ILE A 533 5.16 15.19 -7.93
N ALA A 534 5.05 14.89 -9.23
CA ALA A 534 5.23 15.88 -10.29
C ALA A 534 4.21 17.02 -10.18
N ILE A 535 2.94 16.72 -9.86
CA ILE A 535 1.88 17.72 -9.68
C ILE A 535 2.20 18.65 -8.50
N ILE A 536 2.52 18.10 -7.33
CA ILE A 536 2.86 18.89 -6.13
C ILE A 536 4.07 19.78 -6.39
N ALA A 537 5.14 19.19 -6.93
CA ALA A 537 6.38 19.91 -7.21
C ALA A 537 6.20 21.03 -8.24
N THR A 538 5.49 20.75 -9.34
CA THR A 538 5.23 21.73 -10.41
C THR A 538 4.30 22.83 -9.94
N PHE A 539 3.30 22.51 -9.11
CA PHE A 539 2.41 23.50 -8.52
C PHE A 539 3.16 24.50 -7.63
N ALA A 540 4.09 24.02 -6.82
CA ALA A 540 4.96 24.84 -6.00
C ALA A 540 5.93 25.67 -6.85
N TRP A 541 6.63 25.03 -7.79
CA TRP A 541 7.58 25.71 -8.68
C TRP A 541 6.94 26.86 -9.45
N ARG A 542 5.74 26.65 -10.01
CA ARG A 542 4.99 27.71 -10.73
C ARG A 542 4.73 28.97 -9.91
N ARG A 543 4.76 28.89 -8.57
CA ARG A 543 4.43 29.98 -7.64
C ARG A 543 5.64 30.55 -6.90
N THR A 544 6.76 29.85 -6.93
CA THR A 544 8.00 30.26 -6.23
C THR A 544 9.19 30.45 -7.15
N GLY A 545 9.04 30.09 -8.43
CA GLY A 545 10.14 30.03 -9.40
C GLY A 545 11.27 29.06 -9.02
N SER A 546 11.11 28.28 -7.95
CA SER A 546 12.15 27.44 -7.38
C SER A 546 11.63 26.04 -7.06
N HIS A 547 12.45 25.02 -7.32
CA HIS A 547 12.12 23.63 -7.01
C HIS A 547 12.14 23.33 -5.50
N ARG A 548 12.76 24.19 -4.68
CA ARG A 548 13.07 23.90 -3.25
C ARG A 548 11.83 23.58 -2.44
N ALA A 549 10.82 24.45 -2.43
CA ALA A 549 9.63 24.25 -1.60
C ALA A 549 8.86 22.97 -1.98
N GLY A 550 8.69 22.74 -3.28
CA GLY A 550 8.04 21.51 -3.79
C GLY A 550 8.82 20.25 -3.43
N ALA A 551 10.15 20.27 -3.56
CA ALA A 551 11.01 19.14 -3.22
C ALA A 551 11.05 18.85 -1.72
N LEU A 552 11.02 19.88 -0.87
CA LEU A 552 10.94 19.72 0.58
C LEU A 552 9.60 19.09 1.00
N ILE A 553 8.48 19.53 0.41
CA ILE A 553 7.16 18.92 0.64
C ILE A 553 7.17 17.46 0.19
N VAL A 554 7.64 17.17 -1.02
CA VAL A 554 7.73 15.81 -1.56
C VAL A 554 8.63 14.92 -0.70
N GLY A 555 9.80 15.43 -0.28
CA GLY A 555 10.72 14.70 0.59
C GLY A 555 10.04 14.25 1.88
N LEU A 556 9.37 15.18 2.57
CA LEU A 556 8.59 14.87 3.78
C LEU A 556 7.48 13.84 3.50
N LEU A 557 6.65 14.07 2.47
CA LEU A 557 5.52 13.20 2.15
C LEU A 557 5.98 11.78 1.78
N VAL A 558 7.01 11.64 0.94
CA VAL A 558 7.51 10.34 0.50
C VAL A 558 8.17 9.58 1.65
N THR A 559 8.96 10.27 2.50
CA THR A 559 9.55 9.64 3.68
C THR A 559 8.46 9.07 4.59
N LEU A 560 7.42 9.85 4.90
CA LEU A 560 6.35 9.40 5.77
C LEU A 560 5.51 8.29 5.13
N TYR A 561 5.23 8.39 3.83
CA TYR A 561 4.51 7.38 3.06
C TYR A 561 5.23 6.02 3.13
N VAL A 562 6.51 5.98 2.78
CA VAL A 562 7.26 4.72 2.68
C VAL A 562 7.54 4.13 4.06
N CYS A 563 7.87 4.96 5.06
CA CYS A 563 8.13 4.46 6.41
C CYS A 563 6.88 3.91 7.11
N ALA A 564 5.70 4.50 6.85
CA ALA A 564 4.45 4.06 7.46
C ALA A 564 3.85 2.82 6.76
N GLY A 565 4.09 2.66 5.46
CA GLY A 565 3.51 1.61 4.62
C GLY A 565 4.41 0.40 4.37
N THR A 566 5.32 0.06 5.29
CA THR A 566 6.25 -1.08 5.11
C THR A 566 6.51 -1.85 6.41
N ALA A 567 7.17 -2.98 6.26
CA ALA A 567 7.68 -3.82 7.34
C ALA A 567 9.00 -3.32 7.94
N THR A 568 9.18 -3.58 9.23
CA THR A 568 10.40 -3.30 10.01
C THR A 568 11.06 -4.60 10.45
N GLN A 569 12.29 -4.82 10.00
CA GLN A 569 13.08 -6.04 10.28
C GLN A 569 14.22 -5.80 11.28
N GLY A 570 14.68 -4.54 11.41
CA GLY A 570 15.90 -4.14 12.13
C GLY A 570 15.85 -4.20 13.65
#